data_AF-A0A2V6L9W8-F1
#
_entry.id   AF-A0A2V6L9W8-F1
#
_cell.length_a   1.000
_cell.length_b   1.000
_cell.length_c   1.000
_cell.angle_alpha   90.00
_cell.angle_beta   90.00
_cell.angle_gamma   90.00
#
_symmetry.space_group_name_H-M   'P 1'
#
loop_
_entity.id
_entity.type
_entity.pdbx_description
1 polymer ?
#
loop_
_entity_poly.entity_id
_entity_poly.type
_entity_poly.pdbx_seq_one_letter_code
_entity_poly.pdbx_strand_id
1 'polypeptide(L)'
;MQSRKVRLLERVRNLAAGQVWLIGLGFGIGLFLGHPMLFFDPSSVTKAITGETLRYASLHEFTRSQLVNLSVVWRYVTYLIPFATYPLLWVVPYCAILYLVFRHSLYSLTVPILIFSLLYLYLMGKGYLGPYFARITMLLFPGFCILVGIACSDLQLGLRNKRALAVVLTGALLLVVGSSVAFDVAYDRGMQQKDARQALREDLQKLIGEAPATIGIWHYGPYFYTVMPAARPLNSEKVAVQLQGPWQNADFFLVGFPLQIDPAQISATVRQVEAQGKFKYEKSYSVPVKIFGHELNLMRFPQDMTYPFPTILLFRSRVPT
;
A
#
# COMPACT_ATOMS: atom_id res chain seq x y z
N MET A 1 19.61 -34.36 -32.78
CA MET A 1 19.64 -33.10 -31.99
C MET A 1 19.02 -31.88 -32.69
N GLN A 2 18.86 -31.83 -34.02
CA GLN A 2 18.25 -30.69 -34.74
C GLN A 2 16.74 -30.47 -34.47
N SER A 3 15.97 -31.54 -34.18
CA SER A 3 14.51 -31.48 -34.02
C SER A 3 14.03 -30.60 -32.84
N ARG A 4 14.77 -30.53 -31.72
CA ARG A 4 14.37 -29.70 -30.56
C ARG A 4 14.57 -28.21 -30.80
N LYS A 5 15.63 -27.81 -31.50
CA LYS A 5 15.93 -26.40 -31.80
C LYS A 5 14.89 -25.81 -32.77
N VAL A 6 14.52 -26.56 -33.81
CA VAL A 6 13.49 -26.14 -34.78
C VAL A 6 12.13 -25.98 -34.10
N ARG A 7 11.75 -26.94 -33.23
CA ARG A 7 10.48 -26.90 -32.48
C ARG A 7 10.43 -25.77 -31.44
N LEU A 8 11.57 -25.38 -30.88
CA LEU A 8 11.71 -24.20 -30.02
C LEU A 8 11.61 -22.91 -30.83
N LEU A 9 12.24 -22.85 -32.00
CA LEU A 9 12.20 -21.69 -32.89
C LEU A 9 10.79 -21.43 -33.43
N GLU A 10 10.05 -22.48 -33.80
CA GLU A 10 8.64 -22.38 -34.20
C GLU A 10 7.74 -21.94 -33.05
N ARG A 11 7.98 -22.42 -31.82
CA ARG A 11 7.24 -21.95 -30.64
C ARG A 11 7.54 -20.49 -30.31
N VAL A 12 8.79 -20.05 -30.43
CA VAL A 12 9.19 -18.64 -30.25
C VAL A 12 8.60 -17.78 -31.36
N ARG A 13 8.57 -18.27 -32.61
CA ARG A 13 7.94 -17.57 -33.75
C ARG A 13 6.43 -17.47 -33.57
N ASN A 14 5.77 -18.51 -33.07
CA ASN A 14 4.34 -18.48 -32.75
C ASN A 14 4.02 -17.63 -31.51
N LEU A 15 4.95 -17.50 -30.56
CA LEU A 15 4.85 -16.55 -29.44
C LEU A 15 5.01 -15.10 -29.92
N ALA A 16 5.98 -14.84 -30.79
CA ALA A 16 6.25 -13.53 -31.37
C ALA A 16 5.15 -13.09 -32.36
N ALA A 17 4.56 -14.03 -33.10
CA ALA A 17 3.39 -13.80 -33.96
C ALA A 17 2.05 -13.84 -33.17
N GLY A 18 2.08 -14.18 -31.89
CA GLY A 18 0.92 -14.22 -31.00
C GLY A 18 0.65 -12.90 -30.28
N GLN A 19 -0.40 -12.88 -29.45
CA GLN A 19 -0.83 -11.71 -28.67
C GLN A 19 0.25 -11.13 -27.72
N VAL A 20 1.38 -11.81 -27.52
CA VAL A 20 2.48 -11.35 -26.65
C VAL A 20 3.16 -10.09 -27.22
N TRP A 21 3.27 -9.95 -28.53
CA TRP A 21 3.82 -8.73 -29.12
C TRP A 21 2.90 -7.52 -28.90
N LEU A 22 1.57 -7.72 -28.88
CA LEU A 22 0.61 -6.68 -28.52
C LEU A 22 0.76 -6.22 -27.07
N ILE A 23 1.17 -7.11 -26.15
CA ILE A 23 1.48 -6.73 -24.76
C ILE A 23 2.74 -5.85 -24.72
N GLY A 24 3.80 -6.24 -25.44
CA GLY A 24 5.02 -5.43 -25.52
C GLY A 24 4.77 -4.06 -26.16
N LEU A 25 3.98 -4.03 -27.23
CA LEU A 25 3.58 -2.80 -27.92
C LEU A 25 2.68 -1.94 -27.03
N GLY A 26 1.67 -2.53 -26.40
CA GLY A 26 0.75 -1.85 -25.48
C GLY A 26 1.46 -1.32 -24.23
N PHE A 27 2.44 -2.06 -23.71
CA PHE A 27 3.29 -1.60 -22.62
C PHE A 27 4.16 -0.42 -23.05
N GLY A 28 4.80 -0.51 -24.23
CA GLY A 28 5.57 0.60 -24.78
C GLY A 28 4.73 1.85 -25.00
N ILE A 29 3.61 1.72 -25.71
CA ILE A 29 2.67 2.83 -25.95
C ILE A 29 2.13 3.40 -24.63
N GLY A 30 1.74 2.54 -23.69
CA GLY A 30 1.26 2.95 -22.38
C GLY A 30 2.30 3.73 -21.56
N LEU A 31 3.57 3.31 -21.65
CA LEU A 31 4.70 4.02 -21.02
C LEU A 31 4.87 5.43 -21.59
N PHE A 32 4.80 5.59 -22.91
CA PHE A 32 4.90 6.89 -23.58
C PHE A 32 3.65 7.77 -23.40
N LEU A 33 2.45 7.19 -23.32
CA LEU A 33 1.22 7.93 -23.01
C LEU A 33 1.20 8.40 -21.55
N GLY A 34 1.65 7.55 -20.62
CA GLY A 34 1.68 7.87 -19.20
C GLY A 34 2.72 8.94 -18.87
N HIS A 35 3.86 8.94 -19.56
CA HIS A 35 4.93 9.94 -19.41
C HIS A 35 5.37 10.45 -20.79
N PRO A 36 4.59 11.37 -21.41
CA PRO A 36 4.88 11.89 -22.75
C PRO A 36 6.24 12.61 -22.84
N MET A 37 6.75 13.12 -21.72
CA MET A 37 8.10 13.68 -21.65
C MET A 37 9.21 12.68 -21.99
N LEU A 38 8.97 11.37 -21.92
CA LEU A 38 9.90 10.36 -22.42
C LEU A 38 10.16 10.51 -23.93
N PHE A 39 9.21 11.07 -24.67
CA PHE A 39 9.35 11.35 -26.11
C PHE A 39 9.88 12.76 -26.37
N PHE A 40 9.38 13.77 -25.64
CA PHE A 40 9.68 15.18 -25.92
C PHE A 40 10.98 15.68 -25.27
N ASP A 41 11.37 15.17 -24.10
CA ASP A 41 12.62 15.54 -23.43
C ASP A 41 13.17 14.36 -22.60
N PRO A 42 13.73 13.34 -23.27
CA PRO A 42 14.28 12.19 -22.59
C PRO A 42 15.43 12.57 -21.66
N SER A 43 16.14 13.67 -21.91
CA SER A 43 17.27 14.09 -21.07
C SER A 43 16.81 14.60 -19.70
N SER A 44 15.73 15.39 -19.67
CA SER A 44 15.13 15.89 -18.43
C SER A 44 14.50 14.76 -17.63
N VAL A 45 13.79 13.84 -18.29
CA VAL A 45 13.25 12.65 -17.65
C VAL A 45 14.37 11.76 -17.10
N THR A 46 15.44 11.54 -17.87
CA THR A 46 16.59 10.76 -17.39
C THR A 46 17.27 11.44 -16.21
N LYS A 47 17.41 12.77 -16.21
CA LYS A 47 17.95 13.53 -15.08
C LYS A 47 17.05 13.48 -13.85
N ALA A 48 15.73 13.56 -14.01
CA ALA A 48 14.78 13.44 -12.90
C ALA A 48 14.77 12.01 -12.33
N ILE A 49 14.81 11.00 -13.19
CA ILE A 49 14.90 9.60 -12.79
C ILE A 49 16.23 9.33 -12.08
N THR A 50 17.36 9.79 -12.61
CA THR A 50 18.70 9.53 -12.04
C THR A 50 19.02 10.40 -10.82
N GLY A 51 18.60 11.66 -10.81
CA GLY A 51 18.87 12.61 -9.74
C GLY A 51 17.97 12.45 -8.52
N GLU A 52 16.68 12.16 -8.73
CA GLU A 52 15.69 12.14 -7.65
C GLU A 52 15.10 10.75 -7.43
N THR A 53 14.69 10.05 -8.49
CA THR A 53 13.88 8.82 -8.35
C THR A 53 14.72 7.60 -7.99
N LEU A 54 15.92 7.45 -8.59
CA LEU A 54 16.84 6.34 -8.34
C LEU A 54 17.35 6.31 -6.88
N ARG A 55 17.34 7.46 -6.19
CA ARG A 55 17.68 7.54 -4.76
C ARG A 55 16.69 6.79 -3.87
N TYR A 56 15.45 6.60 -4.35
CA TYR A 56 14.38 5.90 -3.64
C TYR A 56 14.05 4.54 -4.25
N ALA A 57 14.78 4.14 -5.30
CA ALA A 57 14.62 2.85 -5.95
C ALA A 57 15.55 1.81 -5.32
N SER A 58 15.03 0.61 -5.05
CA SER A 58 15.79 -0.51 -4.50
C SER A 58 16.62 -1.21 -5.59
N LEU A 59 17.56 -0.49 -6.20
CA LEU A 59 18.38 -0.98 -7.30
C LEU A 59 19.21 -2.23 -6.93
N HIS A 60 19.53 -2.40 -5.65
CA HIS A 60 20.20 -3.61 -5.17
C HIS A 60 19.39 -4.90 -5.43
N GLU A 61 18.06 -4.82 -5.50
CA GLU A 61 17.15 -5.95 -5.78
C GLU A 61 17.27 -6.47 -7.23
N PHE A 62 17.87 -5.67 -8.12
CA PHE A 62 18.11 -6.01 -9.52
C PHE A 62 19.55 -6.47 -9.79
N THR A 63 20.37 -6.68 -8.75
CA THR A 63 21.69 -7.29 -8.88
C THR A 63 21.60 -8.78 -9.23
N ARG A 64 22.64 -9.35 -9.84
CA ARG A 64 22.64 -10.74 -10.36
C ARG A 64 22.24 -11.80 -9.33
N SER A 65 22.65 -11.63 -8.06
CA SER A 65 22.30 -12.52 -6.96
C SER A 65 20.86 -12.31 -6.46
N GLN A 66 20.34 -11.09 -6.53
CA GLN A 66 18.99 -10.75 -6.06
C GLN A 66 17.92 -10.92 -7.13
N LEU A 67 18.25 -10.94 -8.43
CA LEU A 67 17.30 -11.11 -9.54
C LEU A 67 16.36 -12.31 -9.34
N VAL A 68 16.86 -13.43 -8.81
CA VAL A 68 16.09 -14.66 -8.56
C VAL A 68 15.44 -14.67 -7.17
N ASN A 69 15.84 -13.77 -6.27
CA ASN A 69 15.21 -13.63 -4.96
C ASN A 69 13.78 -13.09 -5.14
N LEU A 70 12.79 -13.96 -4.93
CA LEU A 70 11.37 -13.62 -5.00
C LEU A 70 10.78 -13.25 -3.64
N SER A 71 11.57 -13.19 -2.56
CA SER A 71 11.06 -12.91 -1.20
C SER A 71 10.31 -11.57 -1.12
N VAL A 72 10.80 -10.53 -1.80
CA VAL A 72 10.15 -9.21 -1.85
C VAL A 72 8.84 -9.31 -2.62
N VAL A 73 8.82 -9.96 -3.78
CA VAL A 73 7.60 -10.19 -4.57
C VAL A 73 6.59 -11.04 -3.78
N TRP A 74 7.08 -12.04 -3.05
CA TRP A 74 6.28 -12.89 -2.17
C TRP A 74 5.68 -12.11 -1.01
N ARG A 75 6.35 -11.07 -0.49
CA ARG A 75 5.73 -10.14 0.47
C ARG A 75 4.50 -9.46 -0.14
N TYR A 76 4.56 -8.99 -1.37
CA TYR A 76 3.37 -8.42 -2.03
C TYR A 76 2.27 -9.45 -2.23
N VAL A 77 2.61 -10.68 -2.65
CA VAL A 77 1.64 -11.78 -2.74
C VAL A 77 1.04 -12.11 -1.37
N THR A 78 1.84 -12.11 -0.31
CA THR A 78 1.39 -12.37 1.07
C THR A 78 0.66 -11.21 1.71
N TYR A 79 0.82 -9.97 1.23
CA TYR A 79 -0.03 -8.81 1.57
C TYR A 79 -1.31 -8.77 0.72
N LEU A 80 -1.32 -9.34 -0.49
CA LEU A 80 -2.51 -9.59 -1.32
C LEU A 80 -3.33 -10.80 -0.80
N ILE A 81 -2.66 -11.72 -0.11
CA ILE A 81 -3.21 -12.82 0.69
C ILE A 81 -3.41 -12.28 2.13
N PRO A 82 -4.38 -12.78 2.91
CA PRO A 82 -5.38 -11.95 3.54
C PRO A 82 -4.93 -11.27 4.83
N PHE A 83 -4.17 -10.17 4.76
CA PHE A 83 -3.98 -9.29 5.91
C PHE A 83 -5.00 -8.16 5.89
N ALA A 84 -6.20 -8.60 6.25
CA ALA A 84 -7.35 -7.83 6.69
C ALA A 84 -8.12 -7.00 5.63
N THR A 85 -9.43 -7.28 5.65
CA THR A 85 -10.60 -6.66 5.02
C THR A 85 -10.73 -6.31 3.52
N TYR A 86 -9.68 -6.35 2.70
CA TYR A 86 -9.82 -6.72 1.27
C TYR A 86 -9.63 -8.21 0.90
N PRO A 87 -9.43 -9.16 1.83
CA PRO A 87 -8.88 -10.47 1.52
C PRO A 87 -9.82 -11.35 0.71
N LEU A 88 -11.12 -11.24 0.99
CA LEU A 88 -12.11 -12.04 0.29
C LEU A 88 -12.23 -11.58 -1.16
N LEU A 89 -12.11 -10.28 -1.44
CA LEU A 89 -12.15 -9.78 -2.82
C LEU A 89 -11.07 -10.42 -3.67
N TRP A 90 -9.85 -10.58 -3.12
CA TRP A 90 -8.71 -11.18 -3.80
C TRP A 90 -8.82 -12.70 -3.98
N VAL A 91 -9.57 -13.39 -3.11
CA VAL A 91 -9.89 -14.81 -3.29
C VAL A 91 -10.60 -15.04 -4.63
N VAL A 92 -11.48 -14.14 -5.06
CA VAL A 92 -12.23 -14.31 -6.32
C VAL A 92 -11.30 -14.29 -7.55
N PRO A 93 -10.41 -13.29 -7.74
CA PRO A 93 -9.32 -13.33 -8.70
C PRO A 93 -8.44 -14.58 -8.59
N TYR A 94 -8.04 -15.00 -7.39
CA TYR A 94 -7.18 -16.17 -7.24
C TYR A 94 -7.86 -17.48 -7.65
N CYS A 95 -9.11 -17.68 -7.24
CA CYS A 95 -9.90 -18.82 -7.68
C CYS A 95 -10.11 -18.80 -9.20
N ALA A 96 -10.36 -17.62 -9.78
CA ALA A 96 -10.46 -17.47 -11.23
C ALA A 96 -9.14 -17.81 -11.94
N ILE A 97 -8.00 -17.30 -11.44
CA ILE A 97 -6.68 -17.60 -12.00
C ILE A 97 -6.39 -19.09 -11.93
N LEU A 98 -6.58 -19.71 -10.75
CA LEU A 98 -6.39 -21.15 -10.56
C LEU A 98 -7.27 -21.96 -11.52
N TYR A 99 -8.55 -21.61 -11.64
CA TYR A 99 -9.46 -22.25 -12.58
C TYR A 99 -8.97 -22.15 -14.03
N LEU A 100 -8.58 -20.95 -14.45
CA LEU A 100 -8.15 -20.68 -15.82
C LEU A 100 -6.82 -21.34 -16.17
N VAL A 101 -5.94 -21.56 -15.18
CA VAL A 101 -4.69 -22.34 -15.34
C VAL A 101 -4.96 -23.82 -15.68
N PHE A 102 -6.15 -24.35 -15.43
CA PHE A 102 -6.53 -25.70 -15.86
C PHE A 102 -7.38 -25.71 -17.14
N ARG A 103 -7.70 -24.54 -17.72
CA ARG A 103 -8.54 -24.40 -18.92
C ARG A 103 -7.72 -24.00 -20.14
N HIS A 104 -7.05 -24.99 -20.74
CA HIS A 104 -6.22 -24.82 -21.93
C HIS A 104 -6.90 -24.11 -23.11
N SER A 105 -8.21 -24.30 -23.29
CA SER A 105 -8.99 -23.66 -24.36
C SER A 105 -9.02 -22.14 -24.26
N LEU A 106 -8.83 -21.57 -23.07
CA LEU A 106 -8.93 -20.13 -22.81
C LEU A 106 -7.56 -19.44 -22.75
N TYR A 107 -6.47 -20.19 -22.96
CA TYR A 107 -5.10 -19.67 -22.80
C TYR A 107 -4.77 -18.52 -23.72
N SER A 108 -5.36 -18.49 -24.92
CA SER A 108 -5.17 -17.37 -25.85
C SER A 108 -5.57 -16.03 -25.22
N LEU A 109 -6.59 -16.01 -24.35
CA LEU A 109 -7.08 -14.81 -23.69
C LEU A 109 -6.44 -14.59 -22.31
N THR A 110 -6.19 -15.65 -21.56
CA THR A 110 -5.81 -15.54 -20.13
C THR A 110 -4.30 -15.41 -19.93
N VAL A 111 -3.49 -16.13 -20.72
CA VAL A 111 -2.03 -16.13 -20.59
C VAL A 111 -1.41 -14.73 -20.78
N PRO A 112 -1.83 -13.92 -21.77
CA PRO A 112 -1.37 -12.54 -21.91
C PRO A 112 -1.52 -11.71 -20.63
N ILE A 113 -2.72 -11.74 -20.03
CA ILE A 113 -3.04 -10.96 -18.84
C ILE A 113 -2.21 -11.45 -17.64
N LEU A 114 -2.03 -12.76 -17.50
CA LEU A 114 -1.21 -13.35 -16.43
C LEU A 114 0.27 -12.99 -16.58
N ILE A 115 0.82 -13.03 -17.80
CA ILE A 115 2.22 -12.65 -18.07
C ILE A 115 2.42 -11.17 -17.74
N PHE A 116 1.54 -10.29 -18.23
CA PHE A 116 1.58 -8.87 -17.91
C PHE A 116 1.53 -8.64 -16.39
N SER A 117 0.59 -9.30 -15.70
CA SER A 117 0.42 -9.13 -14.26
C SER A 117 1.66 -9.56 -13.48
N LEU A 118 2.28 -10.67 -13.89
CA LEU A 118 3.49 -11.19 -13.26
C LEU A 118 4.70 -10.27 -13.50
N LEU A 119 4.90 -9.80 -14.73
CA LEU A 119 5.97 -8.87 -15.07
C LEU A 119 5.82 -7.55 -14.32
N TYR A 120 4.61 -7.01 -14.27
CA TYR A 120 4.30 -5.77 -13.58
C TYR A 120 4.52 -5.91 -12.06
N LEU A 121 3.99 -6.98 -11.44
CA LEU A 121 4.18 -7.26 -10.03
C LEU A 121 5.66 -7.48 -9.67
N TYR A 122 6.44 -8.12 -10.55
CA TYR A 122 7.87 -8.33 -10.35
C TYR A 122 8.63 -6.99 -10.34
N LEU A 123 8.43 -6.15 -11.35
CA LEU A 123 9.12 -4.86 -11.48
C LEU A 123 8.72 -3.90 -10.35
N MET A 124 7.44 -3.80 -10.04
CA MET A 124 6.95 -2.96 -8.95
C MET A 124 7.38 -3.53 -7.59
N GLY A 125 7.27 -4.84 -7.39
CA GLY A 125 7.62 -5.46 -6.12
C GLY A 125 9.08 -5.22 -5.74
N LYS A 126 9.98 -5.32 -6.72
CA LYS A 126 11.43 -5.09 -6.52
C LYS A 126 11.88 -3.64 -6.68
N GLY A 127 11.06 -2.79 -7.29
CA GLY A 127 11.41 -1.40 -7.62
C GLY A 127 11.32 -0.44 -6.43
N TYR A 128 10.53 -0.78 -5.41
CA TYR A 128 10.25 0.11 -4.27
C TYR A 128 10.87 -0.38 -2.96
N LEU A 129 11.33 0.57 -2.15
CA LEU A 129 11.88 0.35 -0.80
C LEU A 129 10.86 -0.21 0.22
N GLY A 130 9.55 -0.16 -0.08
CA GLY A 130 8.49 -0.64 0.79
C GLY A 130 7.26 -1.09 0.01
N PRO A 131 6.33 -1.84 0.65
CA PRO A 131 5.13 -2.33 -0.01
C PRO A 131 4.14 -1.19 -0.31
N TYR A 132 4.07 -0.76 -1.57
CA TYR A 132 3.05 0.18 -2.06
C TYR A 132 1.95 -0.59 -2.79
N PHE A 133 1.07 -1.19 -2.00
CA PHE A 133 0.02 -2.09 -2.47
C PHE A 133 -0.99 -1.39 -3.39
N ALA A 134 -1.56 -0.26 -2.97
CA ALA A 134 -2.63 0.44 -3.68
C ALA A 134 -2.22 0.77 -5.11
N ARG A 135 -0.97 1.22 -5.30
CA ARG A 135 -0.41 1.59 -6.61
C ARG A 135 -0.28 0.39 -7.55
N ILE A 136 0.14 -0.76 -7.03
CA ILE A 136 0.26 -1.99 -7.82
C ILE A 136 -1.12 -2.51 -8.18
N THR A 137 -2.04 -2.52 -7.21
CA THR A 137 -3.37 -3.07 -7.42
C THR A 137 -4.21 -2.26 -8.39
N MET A 138 -4.09 -0.93 -8.42
CA MET A 138 -4.85 -0.08 -9.35
C MET A 138 -4.65 -0.48 -10.82
N LEU A 139 -3.44 -0.88 -11.22
CA LEU A 139 -3.16 -1.30 -12.60
C LEU A 139 -3.49 -2.78 -12.87
N LEU A 140 -3.31 -3.66 -11.88
CA LEU A 140 -3.56 -5.08 -12.07
C LEU A 140 -5.06 -5.44 -11.99
N PHE A 141 -5.82 -4.67 -11.22
CA PHE A 141 -7.21 -4.99 -10.88
C PHE A 141 -8.13 -5.13 -12.10
N PRO A 142 -8.10 -4.24 -13.12
CA PRO A 142 -8.91 -4.42 -14.33
C PRO A 142 -8.62 -5.74 -15.06
N GLY A 143 -7.34 -6.12 -15.14
CA GLY A 143 -6.93 -7.40 -15.72
C GLY A 143 -7.49 -8.59 -14.94
N PHE A 144 -7.44 -8.52 -13.61
CA PHE A 144 -8.03 -9.54 -12.75
C PHE A 144 -9.56 -9.62 -12.87
N CYS A 145 -10.26 -8.49 -13.00
CA CYS A 145 -11.70 -8.47 -13.26
C CYS A 145 -12.05 -9.17 -14.58
N ILE A 146 -11.26 -8.95 -15.65
CA ILE A 146 -11.44 -9.65 -16.93
C ILE A 146 -11.27 -11.16 -16.75
N LEU A 147 -10.24 -11.61 -16.04
CA LEU A 147 -10.03 -13.03 -15.76
C LEU A 147 -11.20 -13.64 -14.97
N VAL A 148 -11.71 -12.93 -13.95
CA VAL A 148 -12.91 -13.35 -13.22
C VAL A 148 -14.10 -13.47 -14.15
N GLY A 149 -14.35 -12.49 -15.02
CA GLY A 149 -15.44 -12.53 -16.00
C GLY A 149 -15.34 -13.72 -16.96
N ILE A 150 -14.14 -14.02 -17.48
CA ILE A 150 -13.89 -15.18 -18.35
C ILE A 150 -14.17 -16.49 -17.58
N ALA A 151 -13.66 -16.63 -16.36
CA ALA A 151 -13.88 -17.81 -15.53
C ALA A 151 -15.36 -18.02 -15.20
N CYS A 152 -16.07 -16.95 -14.82
CA CYS A 152 -17.51 -17.00 -14.54
C CYS A 152 -18.33 -17.38 -15.78
N SER A 153 -18.00 -16.84 -16.95
CA SER A 153 -18.69 -17.16 -18.21
C SER A 153 -18.54 -18.65 -18.57
N ASP A 154 -17.31 -19.18 -18.51
CA ASP A 154 -17.03 -20.59 -18.77
C ASP A 154 -17.72 -21.51 -17.74
N LEU A 155 -17.69 -21.13 -16.46
CA LEU A 155 -18.43 -21.84 -15.41
C LEU A 155 -19.94 -21.80 -15.66
N GLN A 156 -20.52 -20.66 -16.01
CA GLN A 156 -21.96 -20.53 -16.26
C GLN A 156 -22.42 -21.40 -17.42
N LEU A 157 -21.63 -21.50 -18.50
CA LEU A 157 -21.89 -22.39 -19.62
C LEU A 157 -21.87 -23.86 -19.18
N GLY A 158 -20.91 -24.27 -18.35
CA GLY A 158 -20.84 -25.62 -17.78
C GLY A 158 -21.93 -25.93 -16.74
N LEU A 159 -22.46 -24.89 -16.07
CA LEU A 159 -23.43 -24.99 -14.98
C LEU A 159 -24.89 -24.87 -15.43
N ARG A 160 -25.15 -24.70 -16.73
CA ARG A 160 -26.49 -24.47 -17.30
C ARG A 160 -27.54 -25.54 -16.89
N ASN A 161 -27.09 -26.70 -16.39
CA ASN A 161 -27.93 -27.79 -15.87
C ASN A 161 -27.88 -28.02 -14.34
N LYS A 162 -27.17 -27.20 -13.55
CA LYS A 162 -26.98 -27.39 -12.08
C LYS A 162 -27.34 -26.15 -11.27
N ARG A 163 -28.64 -25.87 -11.15
CA ARG A 163 -29.19 -24.71 -10.40
C ARG A 163 -28.65 -24.59 -8.98
N ALA A 164 -28.53 -25.69 -8.24
CA ALA A 164 -28.01 -25.69 -6.87
C ALA A 164 -26.57 -25.16 -6.79
N LEU A 165 -25.71 -25.57 -7.73
CA LEU A 165 -24.31 -25.14 -7.76
C LEU A 165 -24.17 -23.67 -8.18
N ALA A 166 -25.06 -23.18 -9.05
CA ALA A 166 -25.13 -21.76 -9.39
C ALA A 166 -25.50 -20.91 -8.16
N VAL A 167 -26.53 -21.32 -7.41
CA VAL A 167 -26.95 -20.60 -6.18
C VAL A 167 -25.83 -20.55 -5.14
N VAL A 168 -25.12 -21.67 -4.92
CA VAL A 168 -23.99 -21.73 -3.98
C VAL A 168 -22.86 -20.79 -4.40
N LEU A 169 -22.49 -20.78 -5.68
CA LEU A 169 -21.43 -19.90 -6.19
C LEU A 169 -21.81 -18.42 -6.11
N THR A 170 -23.05 -18.08 -6.43
CA THR A 170 -23.56 -16.70 -6.29
C THR A 170 -23.56 -16.28 -4.81
N GLY A 171 -24.01 -17.15 -3.90
CA GLY A 171 -23.96 -16.88 -2.46
C GLY A 171 -22.54 -16.65 -1.95
N ALA A 172 -21.58 -17.49 -2.37
CA ALA A 172 -20.17 -17.32 -2.02
C ALA A 172 -19.58 -15.99 -2.55
N LEU A 173 -19.92 -15.61 -3.78
CA LEU A 173 -19.51 -14.33 -4.36
C LEU A 173 -20.10 -13.15 -3.58
N LEU A 174 -21.37 -13.21 -3.19
CA LEU A 174 -22.01 -12.15 -2.41
C LEU A 174 -21.39 -12.00 -1.02
N LEU A 175 -21.03 -13.10 -0.36
CA LEU A 175 -20.30 -13.04 0.92
C LEU A 175 -18.95 -12.33 0.77
N VAL A 176 -18.24 -12.63 -0.32
CA VAL A 176 -16.99 -11.96 -0.65
C VAL A 176 -17.21 -10.47 -0.89
N VAL A 177 -18.08 -10.10 -1.82
CA VAL A 177 -18.31 -8.70 -2.20
C VAL A 177 -18.88 -7.90 -1.02
N GLY A 178 -19.82 -8.47 -0.29
CA GLY A 178 -20.43 -7.85 0.88
C GLY A 178 -19.41 -7.52 1.97
N SER A 179 -18.41 -8.38 2.18
CA SER A 179 -17.34 -8.11 3.13
C SER A 179 -16.46 -6.91 2.73
N SER A 180 -16.22 -6.73 1.43
CA SER A 180 -15.46 -5.58 0.90
C SER A 180 -16.26 -4.28 1.03
N VAL A 181 -17.55 -4.31 0.69
CA VAL A 181 -18.44 -3.15 0.87
C VAL A 181 -18.53 -2.76 2.35
N ALA A 182 -18.65 -3.73 3.26
CA ALA A 182 -18.67 -3.45 4.70
C ALA A 182 -17.38 -2.78 5.19
N PHE A 183 -16.23 -3.17 4.64
CA PHE A 183 -14.96 -2.50 4.92
C PHE A 183 -14.93 -1.08 4.37
N ASP A 184 -15.26 -0.88 3.09
CA ASP A 184 -15.22 0.46 2.48
C ASP A 184 -16.11 1.43 3.25
N VAL A 185 -17.31 0.99 3.67
CA VAL A 185 -18.21 1.77 4.51
C VAL A 185 -17.59 2.07 5.88
N ALA A 186 -16.94 1.11 6.52
CA ALA A 186 -16.28 1.33 7.80
C ALA A 186 -15.06 2.24 7.70
N TYR A 187 -14.29 2.12 6.61
CA TYR A 187 -13.13 2.94 6.30
C TYR A 187 -13.55 4.39 6.06
N ASP A 188 -14.57 4.61 5.23
CA ASP A 188 -15.15 5.92 4.96
C ASP A 188 -15.70 6.56 6.24
N ARG A 189 -16.45 5.80 7.05
CA ARG A 189 -16.88 6.26 8.38
C ARG A 189 -15.71 6.60 9.29
N GLY A 190 -14.62 5.84 9.23
CA GLY A 190 -13.38 6.15 9.95
C GLY A 190 -12.77 7.47 9.49
N MET A 191 -12.74 7.73 8.18
CA MET A 191 -12.24 8.98 7.60
C MET A 191 -13.13 10.19 7.93
N GLN A 192 -14.43 9.98 8.12
CA GLN A 192 -15.37 11.01 8.59
C GLN A 192 -15.20 11.34 10.08
N GLN A 193 -14.57 10.46 10.86
CA GLN A 193 -14.22 10.79 12.24
C GLN A 193 -13.13 11.87 12.27
N LYS A 194 -13.08 12.59 13.38
CA LYS A 194 -12.10 13.65 13.58
C LYS A 194 -10.67 13.10 13.44
N ASP A 195 -9.93 13.63 12.46
CA ASP A 195 -8.55 13.24 12.19
C ASP A 195 -7.67 13.41 13.44
N ALA A 196 -6.80 12.43 13.71
CA ALA A 196 -5.91 12.43 14.86
C ALA A 196 -5.01 13.68 14.93
N ARG A 197 -4.59 14.22 13.78
CA ARG A 197 -3.82 15.46 13.64
C ARG A 197 -4.65 16.68 14.01
N GLN A 198 -5.92 16.69 13.63
CA GLN A 198 -6.83 17.77 14.00
C GLN A 198 -7.13 17.75 15.50
N ALA A 199 -7.42 16.57 16.06
CA ALA A 199 -7.61 16.40 17.50
C ALA A 199 -6.37 16.84 18.29
N LEU A 200 -5.17 16.43 17.86
CA LEU A 200 -3.90 16.86 18.44
C LEU A 200 -3.75 18.39 18.37
N ARG A 201 -4.03 19.00 17.21
CA ARG A 201 -3.86 20.45 17.02
C ARG A 201 -4.74 21.24 17.99
N GLU A 202 -6.00 20.86 18.12
CA GLU A 202 -6.94 21.54 19.02
C GLU A 202 -6.54 21.36 20.49
N ASP A 203 -6.09 20.15 20.88
CA ASP A 203 -5.62 19.92 22.25
C ASP A 203 -4.32 20.71 22.51
N LEU A 204 -3.38 20.78 21.56
CA LEU A 204 -2.18 21.62 21.67
C LEU A 204 -2.54 23.11 21.78
N GLN A 205 -3.47 23.62 20.98
CA GLN A 205 -3.92 25.02 21.08
C GLN A 205 -4.46 25.34 22.47
N LYS A 206 -5.25 24.43 23.05
CA LYS A 206 -5.78 24.58 24.41
C LYS A 206 -4.69 24.49 25.48
N LEU A 207 -3.74 23.58 25.32
CA LEU A 207 -2.65 23.37 26.29
C LEU A 207 -1.62 24.51 26.27
N ILE A 208 -1.36 25.10 25.11
CA ILE A 208 -0.45 26.25 24.95
C ILE A 208 -1.11 27.53 25.44
N GLY A 209 -2.39 27.75 25.09
CA GLY A 209 -3.09 28.99 25.39
C GLY A 209 -2.39 30.19 24.74
N GLU A 210 -2.13 31.25 25.52
CA GLU A 210 -1.46 32.47 25.05
C GLU A 210 0.06 32.51 25.33
N ALA A 211 0.58 31.50 26.04
CA ALA A 211 1.96 31.45 26.46
C ALA A 211 2.89 31.12 25.28
N PRO A 212 4.13 31.63 25.29
CA PRO A 212 5.16 31.13 24.38
C PRO A 212 5.39 29.64 24.62
N ALA A 213 5.54 28.86 23.55
CA ALA A 213 5.75 27.43 23.66
C ALA A 213 6.61 26.87 22.52
N THR A 214 7.43 25.88 22.84
CA THR A 214 8.21 25.13 21.86
C THR A 214 7.61 23.73 21.68
N ILE A 215 7.34 23.36 20.43
CA ILE A 215 6.86 22.04 20.04
C ILE A 215 7.98 21.30 19.31
N GLY A 216 8.56 20.32 19.99
CA GLY A 216 9.53 19.41 19.42
C GLY A 216 8.87 18.25 18.67
N ILE A 217 9.32 17.97 17.46
CA ILE A 217 8.87 16.81 16.67
C ILE A 217 10.05 15.87 16.48
N TRP A 218 9.84 14.58 16.73
CA TRP A 218 10.91 13.60 16.54
C TRP A 218 11.38 13.55 15.08
N HIS A 219 12.67 13.84 14.86
CA HIS A 219 13.30 13.91 13.53
C HIS A 219 13.48 12.57 12.80
N TYR A 220 12.96 11.45 13.31
CA TYR A 220 13.27 10.12 12.77
C TYR A 220 12.31 9.68 11.66
N GLY A 221 12.81 9.57 10.42
CA GLY A 221 12.14 8.87 9.33
C GLY A 221 10.72 9.38 8.99
N PRO A 222 9.75 8.51 8.64
CA PRO A 222 8.39 8.92 8.25
C PRO A 222 7.56 9.52 9.40
N TYR A 223 8.09 9.55 10.62
CA TYR A 223 7.38 10.00 11.83
C TYR A 223 7.13 11.50 11.82
N PHE A 224 8.08 12.31 11.33
CA PHE A 224 7.89 13.75 11.27
C PHE A 224 6.82 14.15 10.24
N TYR A 225 6.78 13.52 9.06
CA TYR A 225 5.75 13.80 8.03
C TYR A 225 4.34 13.50 8.53
N THR A 226 4.20 12.61 9.51
CA THR A 226 2.91 12.24 10.08
C THR A 226 2.34 13.33 10.99
N VAL A 227 3.20 14.01 11.75
CA VAL A 227 2.80 14.96 12.81
C VAL A 227 2.99 16.41 12.41
N MET A 228 3.96 16.70 11.55
CA MET A 228 4.22 18.06 11.06
C MET A 228 2.96 18.76 10.53
N PRO A 229 2.03 18.11 9.80
CA PRO A 229 0.78 18.75 9.39
C PRO A 229 -0.12 19.19 10.58
N ALA A 230 -0.04 18.52 11.73
CA ALA A 230 -0.78 18.92 12.94
C ALA A 230 -0.16 20.16 13.59
N ALA A 231 1.15 20.15 13.78
CA ALA A 231 1.89 21.14 14.57
C ALA A 231 2.31 22.39 13.77
N ARG A 232 2.71 22.25 12.49
CA ARG A 232 3.22 23.37 11.68
C ARG A 232 2.27 24.56 11.57
N PRO A 233 0.93 24.38 11.46
CA PRO A 233 -0.01 25.50 11.46
C PRO A 233 -0.08 26.28 12.78
N LEU A 234 0.47 25.74 13.87
CA LEU A 234 0.57 26.43 15.16
C LEU A 234 1.78 27.36 15.23
N ASN A 235 2.72 27.25 14.29
CA ASN A 235 3.94 28.06 14.28
C ASN A 235 3.60 29.55 14.14
N SER A 236 4.07 30.35 15.08
CA SER A 236 3.82 31.80 15.17
C SER A 236 4.98 32.48 15.90
N GLU A 237 4.92 33.79 16.14
CA GLU A 237 5.94 34.50 16.92
C GLU A 237 6.09 33.96 18.35
N LYS A 238 5.02 33.38 18.91
CA LYS A 238 5.01 32.81 20.27
C LYS A 238 5.25 31.30 20.30
N VAL A 239 4.97 30.61 19.21
CA VAL A 239 5.03 29.14 19.16
C VAL A 239 6.04 28.69 18.12
N ALA A 240 7.11 28.05 18.58
CA ALA A 240 8.15 27.51 17.72
C ALA A 240 7.95 26.01 17.48
N VAL A 241 7.96 25.59 16.22
CA VAL A 241 7.89 24.17 15.84
C VAL A 241 9.23 23.73 15.26
N GLN A 242 9.87 22.73 15.87
CA GLN A 242 11.21 22.30 15.45
C GLN A 242 11.37 20.78 15.44
N LEU A 243 12.26 20.30 14.56
CA LEU A 243 12.69 18.91 14.56
C LEU A 243 13.75 18.71 15.63
N GLN A 244 13.57 17.74 16.53
CA GLN A 244 14.51 17.48 17.61
C GLN A 244 14.52 16.01 18.06
N GLY A 245 15.54 15.68 18.86
CA GLY A 245 15.60 14.42 19.60
C GLY A 245 14.92 14.52 20.97
N PRO A 246 14.58 13.38 21.61
CA PRO A 246 13.91 13.35 22.92
C PRO A 246 14.76 13.88 24.09
N TRP A 247 16.05 14.14 23.88
CA TRP A 247 16.96 14.72 24.89
C TRP A 247 16.98 16.25 24.90
N GLN A 248 16.42 16.90 23.89
CA GLN A 248 16.41 18.37 23.76
C GLN A 248 15.18 18.96 24.47
N ASN A 249 15.32 20.19 24.99
CA ASN A 249 14.23 20.86 25.69
C ASN A 249 13.15 21.34 24.70
N ALA A 250 11.89 21.16 25.08
CA ALA A 250 10.71 21.76 24.46
C ALA A 250 9.56 21.69 25.49
N ASP A 251 8.51 22.50 25.34
CA ASP A 251 7.33 22.42 26.20
C ASP A 251 6.47 21.20 25.87
N PHE A 252 6.40 20.86 24.58
CA PHE A 252 5.70 19.70 24.06
C PHE A 252 6.62 18.90 23.14
N PHE A 253 6.54 17.57 23.20
CA PHE A 253 7.27 16.70 22.30
C PHE A 253 6.32 15.70 21.65
N LEU A 254 6.45 15.53 20.33
CA LEU A 254 5.54 14.74 19.52
C LEU A 254 6.26 13.61 18.79
N VAL A 255 5.64 12.45 18.83
CA VAL A 255 6.08 11.25 18.10
C VAL A 255 4.95 10.76 17.21
N GLY A 256 5.20 10.64 15.91
CA GLY A 256 4.20 10.14 14.96
C GLY A 256 4.52 8.76 14.44
N PHE A 257 3.50 7.95 14.23
CA PHE A 257 3.58 6.70 13.51
C PHE A 257 2.63 6.78 12.32
N PRO A 258 3.09 6.48 11.09
CA PRO A 258 2.24 6.56 9.89
C PRO A 258 1.11 5.51 9.87
N LEU A 259 1.13 4.58 10.83
CA LEU A 259 0.21 3.46 11.01
C LEU A 259 -0.39 3.51 12.41
N GLN A 260 -1.44 2.71 12.62
CA GLN A 260 -1.77 2.24 13.96
C GLN A 260 -0.62 1.39 14.52
N ILE A 261 -0.30 1.54 15.81
CA ILE A 261 0.72 0.73 16.50
C ILE A 261 0.13 0.08 17.75
N ASP A 262 0.71 -1.05 18.16
CA ASP A 262 0.16 -1.82 19.28
C ASP A 262 0.49 -1.16 20.64
N PRO A 263 -0.24 -1.52 21.70
CA PRO A 263 0.02 -1.00 23.04
C PRO A 263 1.44 -1.27 23.57
N ALA A 264 2.09 -2.36 23.14
CA ALA A 264 3.45 -2.67 23.58
C ALA A 264 4.46 -1.70 22.92
N GLN A 265 4.28 -1.35 21.66
CA GLN A 265 5.08 -0.39 20.92
C GLN A 265 4.86 1.04 21.42
N ILE A 266 3.60 1.40 21.76
CA ILE A 266 3.30 2.66 22.47
C ILE A 266 4.07 2.68 23.80
N SER A 267 3.95 1.64 24.61
CA SER A 267 4.60 1.56 25.93
C SER A 267 6.12 1.61 25.83
N ALA A 268 6.72 0.94 24.84
CA ALA A 268 8.16 0.95 24.61
C ALA A 268 8.65 2.36 24.21
N THR A 269 7.90 3.03 23.33
CA THR A 269 8.22 4.40 22.91
C THR A 269 8.07 5.39 24.06
N VAL A 270 7.01 5.26 24.86
CA VAL A 270 6.80 6.07 26.06
C VAL A 270 7.97 5.91 27.02
N ARG A 271 8.37 4.69 27.35
CA ARG A 271 9.52 4.43 28.22
C ARG A 271 10.81 5.02 27.66
N GLN A 272 11.05 4.90 26.36
CA GLN A 272 12.25 5.43 25.72
C GLN A 272 12.33 6.96 25.84
N VAL A 273 11.22 7.67 25.62
CA VAL A 273 11.17 9.14 25.71
C VAL A 273 11.25 9.59 27.17
N GLU A 274 10.48 8.97 28.07
CA GLU A 274 10.48 9.34 29.48
C GLU A 274 11.80 9.02 30.21
N ALA A 275 12.55 8.01 29.75
CA ALA A 275 13.87 7.68 30.29
C ALA A 275 14.89 8.82 30.13
N GLN A 276 14.66 9.77 29.21
CA GLN A 276 15.49 10.96 29.06
C GLN A 276 15.23 12.01 30.17
N GLY A 277 14.18 11.84 30.98
CA GLY A 277 13.86 12.69 32.12
C GLY A 277 13.28 14.07 31.78
N LYS A 278 13.19 14.43 30.49
CA LYS A 278 12.70 15.74 30.03
C LYS A 278 11.18 15.81 29.90
N PHE A 279 10.58 14.71 29.45
CA PHE A 279 9.17 14.68 29.08
C PHE A 279 8.39 13.64 29.88
N LYS A 280 7.09 13.83 29.98
CA LYS A 280 6.11 12.90 30.53
C LYS A 280 5.05 12.64 29.47
N TYR A 281 4.65 11.39 29.30
CA TYR A 281 3.58 11.02 28.40
C TYR A 281 2.26 11.63 28.86
N GLU A 282 1.58 12.29 27.93
CA GLU A 282 0.31 12.95 28.18
C GLU A 282 -0.85 12.12 27.60
N LYS A 283 -0.80 11.86 26.29
CA LYS A 283 -1.93 11.29 25.55
C LYS A 283 -1.51 10.75 24.19
N SER A 284 -2.25 9.75 23.70
CA SER A 284 -2.17 9.25 22.33
C SER A 284 -3.40 9.63 21.51
N TYR A 285 -3.20 9.89 20.23
CA TYR A 285 -4.24 10.20 19.26
C TYR A 285 -4.22 9.13 18.17
N SER A 286 -5.34 8.44 18.01
CA SER A 286 -5.57 7.48 16.94
C SER A 286 -7.08 7.39 16.68
N VAL A 287 -7.45 7.05 15.45
CA VAL A 287 -8.84 6.81 15.06
C VAL A 287 -9.02 5.31 14.84
N PRO A 288 -9.74 4.59 15.72
CA PRO A 288 -9.99 3.17 15.53
C PRO A 288 -11.06 2.97 14.46
N VAL A 289 -10.70 2.28 13.37
CA VAL A 289 -11.67 1.88 12.33
C VAL A 289 -12.48 0.69 12.87
N LYS A 290 -13.82 0.75 12.77
CA LYS A 290 -14.73 -0.27 13.32
C LYS A 290 -15.65 -0.85 12.26
N ILE A 291 -15.72 -2.18 12.18
CA ILE A 291 -16.68 -2.92 11.36
C ILE A 291 -17.63 -3.65 12.30
N PHE A 292 -18.93 -3.38 12.18
CA PHE A 292 -19.96 -3.97 13.08
C PHE A 292 -19.62 -3.84 14.57
N GLY A 293 -18.99 -2.73 14.97
CA GLY A 293 -18.57 -2.47 16.36
C GLY A 293 -17.21 -3.06 16.76
N HIS A 294 -16.61 -3.92 15.94
CA HIS A 294 -15.29 -4.49 16.19
C HIS A 294 -14.17 -3.64 15.59
N GLU A 295 -13.14 -3.38 16.40
CA GLU A 295 -11.97 -2.63 15.95
C GLU A 295 -11.15 -3.46 14.96
N LEU A 296 -10.86 -2.82 13.83
CA LEU A 296 -10.04 -3.37 12.79
C LEU A 296 -8.57 -3.14 13.13
N ASN A 297 -7.80 -4.23 13.16
CA ASN A 297 -6.36 -4.16 13.37
C ASN A 297 -5.66 -3.71 12.07
N LEU A 298 -5.45 -2.40 11.92
CA LEU A 298 -4.77 -1.82 10.76
C LEU A 298 -3.25 -2.02 10.76
N MET A 299 -2.65 -2.54 11.83
CA MET A 299 -1.19 -2.63 11.96
C MET A 299 -0.54 -3.57 10.95
N ARG A 300 -1.31 -4.53 10.43
CA ARG A 300 -0.82 -5.52 9.45
C ARG A 300 -1.01 -5.09 8.00
N PHE A 301 -1.61 -3.92 7.77
CA PHE A 301 -1.88 -3.42 6.43
C PHE A 301 -0.66 -2.68 5.89
N PRO A 302 -0.46 -2.70 4.56
CA PRO A 302 0.47 -1.80 3.90
C PRO A 302 0.17 -0.33 4.23
N GLN A 303 1.22 0.47 4.35
CA GLN A 303 1.13 1.88 4.77
C GLN A 303 0.26 2.75 3.86
N ASP A 304 0.17 2.41 2.57
CA ASP A 304 -0.67 3.12 1.61
C ASP A 304 -2.15 2.71 1.66
N MET A 305 -2.49 1.64 2.38
CA MET A 305 -3.87 1.20 2.63
C MET A 305 -4.42 1.64 3.99
N THR A 306 -3.55 2.06 4.91
CA THR A 306 -3.93 2.56 6.23
C THR A 306 -4.03 4.08 6.27
N TYR A 307 -3.66 4.77 5.18
CA TYR A 307 -3.72 6.23 5.12
C TYR A 307 -5.18 6.70 5.07
N PRO A 308 -5.69 7.51 6.02
CA PRO A 308 -4.93 8.46 6.84
C PRO A 308 -5.00 8.20 8.35
N PHE A 309 -4.80 6.97 8.84
CA PHE A 309 -4.96 6.62 10.27
C PHE A 309 -3.64 6.51 11.03
N PRO A 310 -2.96 7.63 11.38
CA PRO A 310 -1.73 7.57 12.17
C PRO A 310 -2.02 7.35 13.65
N THR A 311 -0.98 6.94 14.37
CA THR A 311 -0.91 7.10 15.83
C THR A 311 0.04 8.24 16.15
N ILE A 312 -0.40 9.19 16.97
CA ILE A 312 0.44 10.30 17.42
C ILE A 312 0.50 10.30 18.94
N LEU A 313 1.70 10.35 19.50
CA LEU A 313 1.95 10.43 20.93
C LEU A 313 2.34 11.85 21.29
N LEU A 314 1.66 12.42 22.28
CA LEU A 314 1.96 13.71 22.87
C LEU A 314 2.64 13.50 24.22
N PHE A 315 3.74 14.22 24.39
CA PHE A 315 4.46 14.32 25.65
C PHE A 315 4.54 15.78 26.07
N ARG A 316 4.47 16.03 27.37
CA ARG A 316 4.61 17.34 27.99
C ARG A 316 5.92 17.43 28.74
N SER A 317 6.56 18.59 28.74
CA SER A 317 7.75 18.81 29.55
C SER A 317 7.47 18.58 31.03
N ARG A 318 8.41 17.97 31.75
CA ARG A 318 8.38 17.87 33.21
C ARG A 318 8.78 19.18 33.89
N VAL A 319 9.50 20.04 33.18
CA VAL A 319 9.95 21.35 33.64
C VAL A 319 9.49 22.37 32.59
N PRO A 320 8.47 23.20 32.88
CA PRO A 320 8.04 24.24 31.97
C PRO A 320 9.24 25.14 31.63
N THR A 321 9.44 25.43 30.34
CA THR A 321 10.45 26.39 29.91
C THR A 321 9.95 27.82 30.04
#